data_AF-A0A7S2UHT9-F1
#
_entry.id   AF-A0A7S2UHT9-F1
#
_cell.length_a   1.000
_cell.length_b   1.000
_cell.length_c   1.000
_cell.angle_alpha   90.00
_cell.angle_beta   90.00
_cell.angle_gamma   90.00
#
_symmetry.space_group_name_H-M   'P 1'
#
loop_
_entity.id
_entity.type
_entity.pdbx_description
1 polymer ?
#
loop_
_entity_poly.entity_id
_entity_poly.type
_entity_poly.pdbx_seq_one_letter_code
_entity_poly.pdbx_strand_id
1 'polypeptide(L)'
;DILVQLARTRNIEEHGKLIGHQLVDVALRVLPVRPYAVRRMMQILMETGTQQQEYSNPSSSNNTGSNNNAGNGRGHHVMPEILPSASWIVGEYSNLISEAIILDEDLEEDEHDVLLEYDENSKGTYHAVIQSLTAPAHTQTLEASTQSVYVQACVKVLAAASINTNVSNEELEACLETLEMNLPFYMESMDVEVQERAFTNYMLLQSLELLTGGNQQTNSVP
;
A
#
# COMPACT_ATOMS: atom_id res chain seq x y z
N ASP A 1 -3.21 19.44 2.68
CA ASP A 1 -2.40 18.93 3.80
C ASP A 1 -3.12 18.84 5.15
N ILE A 2 -3.96 19.81 5.57
CA ILE A 2 -4.58 19.83 6.92
C ILE A 2 -5.25 18.50 7.32
N LEU A 3 -6.02 17.86 6.43
CA LEU A 3 -6.67 16.57 6.75
C LEU A 3 -5.67 15.45 7.03
N VAL A 4 -4.51 15.44 6.35
CA VAL A 4 -3.43 14.47 6.59
C VAL A 4 -2.73 14.75 7.93
N GLN A 5 -2.56 16.02 8.29
CA GLN A 5 -2.02 16.40 9.60
C GLN A 5 -2.97 16.00 10.73
N LEU A 6 -4.28 16.20 10.54
CA LEU A 6 -5.30 15.71 11.47
C LEU A 6 -5.27 14.18 11.57
N ALA A 7 -5.09 13.47 10.46
CA ALA A 7 -4.95 12.02 10.43
C ALA A 7 -3.82 11.46 11.32
N ARG A 8 -2.84 12.31 11.65
CA ARG A 8 -1.66 11.98 12.47
C ARG A 8 -1.72 12.58 13.89
N THR A 9 -2.78 13.32 14.21
CA THR A 9 -2.92 13.99 15.50
C THR A 9 -3.49 13.02 16.52
N ARG A 10 -2.83 12.88 17.66
CA ARG A 10 -3.29 12.05 18.78
C ARG A 10 -4.46 12.69 19.53
N ASN A 11 -5.28 11.86 20.17
CA ASN A 11 -6.44 12.26 20.98
C ASN A 11 -7.62 12.83 20.18
N ILE A 12 -7.68 12.57 18.87
CA ILE A 12 -8.85 12.88 18.01
C ILE A 12 -9.28 11.66 17.20
N GLU A 13 -8.92 10.46 17.64
CA GLU A 13 -9.19 9.17 16.98
C GLU A 13 -10.68 8.92 16.78
N GLU A 14 -11.52 9.47 17.65
CA GLU A 14 -12.99 9.44 17.52
C GLU A 14 -13.50 10.08 16.21
N HIS A 15 -12.71 10.96 15.60
CA HIS A 15 -13.02 11.63 14.34
C HIS A 15 -12.35 10.98 13.12
N GLY A 16 -11.58 9.90 13.30
CA GLY A 16 -10.83 9.25 12.22
C GLY A 16 -11.69 8.89 11.01
N LYS A 17 -12.89 8.32 11.24
CA LYS A 17 -13.85 7.99 10.18
C LYS A 17 -14.34 9.24 9.42
N LEU A 18 -14.62 10.33 10.15
CA LEU A 18 -15.05 11.58 9.53
C LEU A 18 -13.92 12.19 8.68
N ILE A 19 -12.69 12.17 9.18
CA ILE A 19 -11.51 12.65 8.45
C ILE A 19 -11.30 11.83 7.18
N GLY A 20 -11.40 10.49 7.27
CA GLY A 20 -11.35 9.59 6.11
C GLY A 20 -12.39 9.94 5.04
N HIS A 21 -13.65 10.13 5.44
CA HIS A 21 -14.71 10.55 4.51
C HIS A 21 -14.43 11.92 3.87
N GLN A 22 -13.88 12.88 4.61
CA GLN A 22 -13.51 14.19 4.06
C GLN A 22 -12.33 14.08 3.07
N LEU A 23 -11.35 13.21 3.33
CA LEU A 23 -10.26 12.93 2.38
C LEU A 23 -10.82 12.43 1.05
N VAL A 24 -11.74 11.46 1.10
CA VAL A 24 -12.41 10.91 -0.09
C VAL A 24 -13.27 11.96 -0.79
N ASP A 25 -14.06 12.75 -0.07
CA ASP A 25 -14.92 13.78 -0.65
C ASP A 25 -14.12 14.86 -1.41
N VAL A 26 -13.00 15.31 -0.82
CA VAL A 26 -12.09 16.26 -1.47
C VAL A 26 -11.47 15.66 -2.72
N ALA A 27 -10.94 14.43 -2.66
CA ALA A 27 -10.33 13.75 -3.80
C ALA A 27 -11.34 13.51 -4.95
N LEU A 28 -12.60 13.19 -4.61
CA LEU A 28 -13.68 13.01 -5.58
C LEU A 28 -14.05 14.33 -6.29
N ARG A 29 -14.27 15.40 -5.53
CA ARG A 29 -14.87 16.64 -6.07
C ARG A 29 -13.87 17.61 -6.68
N VAL A 30 -12.60 17.55 -6.27
CA VAL A 30 -11.59 18.52 -6.68
C VAL A 30 -10.54 17.82 -7.54
N LEU A 31 -10.70 17.89 -8.87
CA LEU A 31 -9.82 17.19 -9.81
C LEU A 31 -8.33 17.58 -9.65
N PRO A 32 -7.96 18.86 -9.53
CA PRO A 32 -6.54 19.26 -9.48
C PRO A 32 -5.76 18.76 -8.26
N VAL A 33 -6.44 18.34 -7.19
CA VAL A 33 -5.73 17.85 -5.97
C VAL A 33 -5.51 16.35 -5.98
N ARG A 34 -6.02 15.60 -6.98
CA ARG A 34 -5.94 14.14 -7.00
C ARG A 34 -4.51 13.60 -7.04
N PRO A 35 -3.58 14.11 -7.88
CA PRO A 35 -2.21 13.62 -7.88
C PRO A 35 -1.54 13.85 -6.52
N TYR A 36 -1.74 15.03 -5.93
CA TYR A 36 -1.27 15.32 -4.57
C TYR A 36 -1.90 14.40 -3.52
N ALA A 37 -3.20 14.10 -3.62
CA ALA A 37 -3.87 13.18 -2.71
C ALA A 37 -3.31 11.76 -2.83
N VAL A 38 -3.09 11.26 -4.05
CA VAL A 38 -2.45 9.97 -4.30
C VAL A 38 -1.07 9.92 -3.64
N ARG A 39 -0.22 10.94 -3.86
CA ARG A 39 1.10 11.08 -3.23
C ARG A 39 1.03 10.90 -1.70
N ARG A 40 0.21 11.71 -1.04
CA ARG A 40 0.08 11.70 0.43
C ARG A 40 -0.51 10.40 0.96
N MET A 41 -1.45 9.78 0.23
CA MET A 41 -2.04 8.51 0.67
C MET A 41 -1.07 7.34 0.49
N MET A 42 -0.25 7.31 -0.57
CA MET A 42 0.82 6.31 -0.73
C MET A 42 1.79 6.34 0.46
N GLN A 43 2.23 7.52 0.87
CA GLN A 43 3.13 7.69 2.03
C GLN A 43 2.53 7.12 3.31
N ILE A 44 1.26 7.43 3.58
CA ILE A 44 0.55 6.90 4.75
C ILE A 44 0.51 5.37 4.74
N LEU A 45 0.24 4.76 3.58
CA LEU A 45 0.16 3.30 3.44
C LEU A 45 1.53 2.64 3.65
N MET A 46 2.59 3.21 3.07
CA MET A 46 3.96 2.69 3.19
C MET A 46 4.50 2.80 4.62
N GLU A 47 4.29 3.94 5.29
CA GLU A 47 4.71 4.16 6.68
C GLU A 47 4.01 3.21 7.67
N THR A 48 2.80 2.75 7.33
CA THR A 48 2.04 1.84 8.20
C THR A 48 2.58 0.41 8.12
N GLY A 49 3.03 -0.04 6.94
CA GLY A 49 3.55 -1.39 6.80
C GLY A 49 4.98 -1.57 7.32
N THR A 50 5.82 -0.52 7.27
CA THR A 50 7.18 -0.54 7.85
C THR A 50 7.16 -0.63 9.39
N GLN A 51 6.22 0.05 10.05
CA GLN A 51 6.06 -0.02 11.51
C GLN A 51 5.73 -1.44 12.01
N GLN A 52 5.02 -2.26 11.23
CA GLN A 52 4.62 -3.60 11.67
C GLN A 52 5.77 -4.63 11.60
N GLN A 53 6.77 -4.41 10.73
CA GLN A 53 7.96 -5.27 10.65
C GLN A 53 8.88 -5.11 11.87
N GLU A 54 9.02 -3.90 12.43
CA GLU A 54 9.86 -3.65 13.62
C GLU A 54 9.37 -4.39 14.88
N TYR A 55 8.06 -4.53 15.08
CA TYR A 55 7.51 -5.25 16.25
C TYR A 55 7.69 -6.77 16.19
N SER A 56 8.02 -7.31 15.02
CA SER A 56 8.18 -8.75 14.79
C SER A 56 9.59 -9.25 15.11
N ASN A 57 10.55 -8.35 15.34
CA ASN A 57 11.95 -8.70 15.50
C ASN A 57 12.58 -8.01 16.75
N PRO A 58 12.46 -8.59 17.96
CA PRO A 58 12.95 -7.97 19.19
C PRO A 58 14.48 -7.95 19.31
N SER A 59 15.22 -8.49 18.33
CA SER A 59 16.62 -8.88 18.48
C SER A 59 17.63 -8.00 17.75
N SER A 60 17.20 -6.93 17.06
CA SER A 60 18.13 -6.05 16.31
C SER A 60 18.16 -4.62 16.85
N SER A 61 18.24 -4.47 18.17
CA SER A 61 18.74 -3.24 18.78
C SER A 61 20.22 -3.44 19.10
N ASN A 62 21.10 -3.28 18.11
CA ASN A 62 22.52 -2.94 18.34
C ASN A 62 23.21 -2.50 17.04
N ASN A 63 23.39 -1.18 16.89
CA ASN A 63 24.35 -0.44 16.05
C ASN A 63 24.34 -0.72 14.53
N THR A 64 24.28 0.28 13.63
CA THR A 64 25.21 1.42 13.57
C THR A 64 24.69 2.48 12.60
N GLY A 65 24.78 3.78 12.96
CA GLY A 65 25.01 4.84 11.97
C GLY A 65 23.89 5.86 11.71
N SER A 66 23.82 6.87 12.58
CA SER A 66 23.47 8.26 12.24
C SER A 66 22.12 8.54 11.57
N ASN A 67 21.07 8.73 12.38
CA ASN A 67 20.24 9.92 12.25
C ASN A 67 19.68 10.33 13.61
N ASN A 68 20.17 11.46 14.11
CA ASN A 68 19.72 12.13 15.32
C ASN A 68 18.33 12.77 15.10
N ASN A 69 17.32 11.94 14.87
CA ASN A 69 15.92 12.35 14.93
C ASN A 69 15.11 11.35 15.76
N ALA A 70 15.62 11.01 16.95
CA ALA A 70 14.78 10.53 18.04
C ALA A 70 13.92 11.71 18.57
N GLY A 71 13.03 12.20 17.71
CA GLY A 71 12.05 13.22 18.03
C GLY A 71 10.96 12.64 18.92
N ASN A 72 11.05 12.90 20.23
CA ASN A 72 9.92 13.03 21.16
C ASN A 72 8.70 12.14 20.91
N GLY A 73 8.83 10.80 20.93
CA GLY A 73 7.66 9.91 20.88
C GLY A 73 6.70 10.15 19.71
N ARG A 74 7.15 10.83 18.64
CA ARG A 74 6.47 11.06 17.37
C ARG A 74 6.78 9.90 16.43
N GLY A 75 6.49 8.68 16.88
CA GLY A 75 6.26 7.61 15.90
C GLY A 75 5.25 8.11 14.87
N HIS A 76 5.38 7.66 13.62
CA HIS A 76 4.51 7.97 12.49
C HIS A 76 3.07 7.47 12.75
N HIS A 77 2.44 8.03 13.78
CA HIS A 77 1.11 7.67 14.22
C HIS A 77 0.13 8.10 13.14
N VAL A 78 -0.62 7.13 12.64
CA VAL A 78 -1.67 7.29 11.67
C VAL A 78 -2.89 6.60 12.25
N MET A 79 -4.04 7.27 12.22
CA MET A 79 -5.31 6.67 12.62
C MET A 79 -5.67 5.49 11.70
N PRO A 80 -5.90 4.27 12.21
CA PRO A 80 -6.24 3.12 11.37
C PRO A 80 -7.54 3.32 10.58
N GLU A 81 -8.46 4.15 11.08
CA GLU A 81 -9.73 4.48 10.42
C GLU A 81 -9.56 5.19 9.08
N ILE A 82 -8.40 5.81 8.82
CA ILE A 82 -8.15 6.50 7.55
C ILE A 82 -7.54 5.60 6.48
N LEU A 83 -6.98 4.44 6.86
CA LEU A 83 -6.35 3.48 5.97
C LEU A 83 -7.27 3.00 4.83
N PRO A 84 -8.56 2.64 5.05
CA PRO A 84 -9.44 2.26 3.95
C PRO A 84 -9.65 3.43 2.97
N SER A 85 -9.71 4.67 3.47
CA SER A 85 -9.85 5.85 2.61
C SER A 85 -8.58 6.11 1.79
N ALA A 86 -7.41 5.96 2.42
CA ALA A 86 -6.12 6.11 1.75
C ALA A 86 -5.94 5.08 0.62
N SER A 87 -6.20 3.81 0.93
CA SER A 87 -6.14 2.72 -0.06
C SER A 87 -7.15 2.91 -1.18
N TRP A 88 -8.37 3.36 -0.87
CA TRP A 88 -9.37 3.66 -1.88
C TRP A 88 -8.90 4.77 -2.83
N ILE A 89 -8.35 5.87 -2.33
CA ILE A 89 -7.85 6.98 -3.15
C ILE A 89 -6.70 6.51 -4.05
N VAL A 90 -5.73 5.77 -3.51
CA VAL A 90 -4.58 5.24 -4.27
C VAL A 90 -5.04 4.26 -5.35
N GLY A 91 -5.97 3.37 -5.03
CA GLY A 91 -6.52 2.41 -5.99
C GLY A 91 -7.37 3.09 -7.07
N GLU A 92 -8.25 4.02 -6.69
CA GLU A 92 -9.16 4.68 -7.63
C GLU A 92 -8.43 5.58 -8.64
N TYR A 93 -7.38 6.25 -8.18
CA TYR A 93 -6.59 7.18 -8.99
C TYR A 93 -5.18 6.65 -9.27
N SER A 94 -5.01 5.33 -9.35
CA SER A 94 -3.71 4.69 -9.57
C SER A 94 -3.02 5.11 -10.88
N ASN A 95 -3.80 5.54 -11.87
CA ASN A 95 -3.30 6.12 -13.12
C ASN A 95 -2.57 7.47 -12.94
N LEU A 96 -2.73 8.13 -11.78
CA LEU A 96 -2.07 9.39 -11.45
C LEU A 96 -0.80 9.18 -10.61
N ILE A 97 -0.36 7.94 -10.35
CA ILE A 97 0.84 7.67 -9.54
C ILE A 97 2.08 8.31 -10.17
N SER A 98 2.28 8.26 -11.50
CA SER A 98 3.41 8.95 -12.12
C SER A 98 3.37 10.46 -11.98
N GLU A 99 2.19 11.07 -12.11
CA GLU A 99 2.04 12.52 -11.87
C GLU A 99 2.32 12.85 -10.40
N ALA A 100 1.88 11.99 -9.48
CA ALA A 100 2.16 12.11 -8.05
C ALA A 100 3.67 12.01 -7.73
N ILE A 101 4.43 11.19 -8.45
CA ILE A 101 5.89 11.09 -8.32
C ILE A 101 6.57 12.37 -8.83
N ILE A 102 6.17 12.88 -10.01
CA ILE A 102 6.74 14.11 -10.58
C ILE A 102 6.48 15.31 -9.66
N LEU A 103 5.29 15.40 -9.06
CA LEU A 103 4.99 16.45 -8.08
C LEU A 103 5.91 16.40 -6.86
N ASP A 104 6.49 15.25 -6.55
CA ASP A 104 7.51 15.14 -5.51
C ASP A 104 8.85 15.66 -6.00
N GLU A 105 9.26 15.31 -7.22
CA GLU A 105 10.49 15.76 -7.88
C GLU A 105 10.60 17.29 -8.05
N ASP A 106 9.46 17.99 -8.13
CA ASP A 106 9.40 19.46 -8.24
C ASP A 106 9.56 20.20 -6.89
N LEU A 107 9.66 19.49 -5.76
CA LEU A 107 9.85 20.08 -4.43
C LEU A 107 11.34 20.38 -4.14
N GLU A 108 11.60 21.26 -3.17
CA GLU A 108 12.98 21.52 -2.71
C GLU A 108 13.60 20.26 -2.09
N GLU A 109 14.93 20.08 -2.15
CA GLU A 109 15.61 18.85 -1.67
C GLU A 109 15.28 18.48 -0.21
N ASP A 110 15.03 19.48 0.64
CA ASP A 110 14.65 19.29 2.05
C ASP A 110 13.14 18.97 2.25
N GLU A 111 12.34 19.06 1.18
CA GLU A 111 10.90 18.77 1.13
C GLU A 111 10.55 17.50 0.33
N HIS A 112 11.53 16.88 -0.35
CA HIS A 112 11.34 15.55 -0.92
C HIS A 112 10.95 14.57 0.18
N ASP A 113 9.81 13.92 0.00
CA ASP A 113 9.48 12.77 0.82
C ASP A 113 10.39 11.63 0.33
N VAL A 114 11.41 11.28 1.13
CA VAL A 114 12.40 10.22 0.86
C VAL A 114 11.73 9.09 0.10
N LEU A 115 12.20 8.86 -1.15
CA LEU A 115 11.85 7.77 -2.07
C LEU A 115 10.76 6.85 -1.56
N LEU A 116 9.61 6.82 -2.25
CA LEU A 116 8.46 5.95 -1.97
C LEU A 116 8.80 4.46 -2.14
N GLU A 117 9.64 3.97 -1.24
CA GLU A 117 10.07 2.59 -1.07
C GLU A 117 9.36 2.03 0.16
N TYR A 118 8.93 0.79 0.05
CA TYR A 118 8.32 0.07 1.16
C TYR A 118 9.39 -0.61 2.01
N ASP A 119 10.37 -1.23 1.36
CA ASP A 119 11.55 -1.83 1.96
C ASP A 119 12.73 -1.82 0.98
N GLU A 120 13.91 -2.29 1.41
CA GLU A 120 15.12 -2.38 0.57
C GLU A 120 14.94 -3.27 -0.68
N ASN A 121 13.87 -4.08 -0.73
CA ASN A 121 13.57 -4.96 -1.85
C ASN A 121 12.57 -4.34 -2.85
N SER A 122 12.01 -3.17 -2.55
CA SER A 122 11.15 -2.43 -3.48
C SER A 122 11.89 -2.20 -4.80
N LYS A 123 11.22 -2.54 -5.91
CA LYS A 123 11.77 -2.42 -7.28
C LYS A 123 11.33 -1.14 -7.99
N GLY A 124 10.43 -0.40 -7.34
CA GLY A 124 9.87 0.88 -7.75
C GLY A 124 8.62 1.21 -6.93
N THR A 125 8.02 2.36 -7.19
CA THR A 125 6.90 2.89 -6.40
C THR A 125 5.63 2.05 -6.51
N TYR A 126 5.30 1.50 -7.68
CA TYR A 126 4.13 0.63 -7.83
C TYR A 126 4.31 -0.66 -7.04
N HIS A 127 5.52 -1.24 -7.09
CA HIS A 127 5.85 -2.42 -6.29
C HIS A 127 5.74 -2.11 -4.79
N ALA A 128 6.32 -0.99 -4.33
CA ALA A 128 6.22 -0.54 -2.94
C ALA A 128 4.77 -0.37 -2.47
N VAL A 129 3.90 0.23 -3.30
CA VAL A 129 2.48 0.38 -2.98
C VAL A 129 1.82 -0.99 -2.84
N ILE A 130 2.07 -1.92 -3.76
CA ILE A 130 1.50 -3.28 -3.71
C ILE A 130 2.00 -4.05 -2.47
N GLN A 131 3.28 -3.94 -2.10
CA GLN A 131 3.81 -4.50 -0.86
C GLN A 131 3.04 -3.96 0.34
N SER A 132 2.85 -2.63 0.42
CA SER A 132 2.10 -1.98 1.50
C SER A 132 0.62 -2.38 1.57
N LEU A 133 -0.02 -2.67 0.44
CA LEU A 133 -1.42 -3.07 0.40
C LEU A 133 -1.62 -4.55 0.71
N THR A 134 -0.60 -5.39 0.54
CA THR A 134 -0.77 -6.84 0.60
C THR A 134 0.07 -7.54 1.65
N ALA A 135 0.84 -6.82 2.46
CA ALA A 135 1.65 -7.41 3.53
C ALA A 135 0.84 -8.41 4.38
N PRO A 136 1.30 -9.67 4.56
CA PRO A 136 0.53 -10.70 5.25
C PRO A 136 0.15 -10.34 6.69
N ALA A 137 0.95 -9.50 7.37
CA ALA A 137 0.67 -9.00 8.72
C ALA A 137 -0.71 -8.33 8.82
N HIS A 138 -1.17 -7.69 7.74
CA HIS A 138 -2.46 -7.00 7.71
C HIS A 138 -3.66 -7.92 7.89
N THR A 139 -3.53 -9.21 7.56
CA THR A 139 -4.62 -10.20 7.77
C THR A 139 -5.00 -10.35 9.24
N GLN A 140 -4.06 -10.08 10.16
CA GLN A 140 -4.26 -10.21 11.61
C GLN A 140 -4.44 -8.86 12.31
N THR A 141 -3.92 -7.78 11.72
CA THR A 141 -3.85 -6.46 12.38
C THR A 141 -4.91 -5.47 11.92
N LEU A 142 -5.50 -5.64 10.72
CA LEU A 142 -6.48 -4.72 10.17
C LEU A 142 -7.90 -5.31 10.20
N GLU A 143 -8.91 -4.44 10.29
CA GLU A 143 -10.30 -4.86 10.12
C GLU A 143 -10.58 -5.37 8.70
N ALA A 144 -11.51 -6.32 8.56
CA ALA A 144 -11.89 -6.89 7.26
C ALA A 144 -12.39 -5.83 6.26
N SER A 145 -13.08 -4.80 6.76
CA SER A 145 -13.50 -3.64 5.96
C SER A 145 -12.31 -2.97 5.26
N THR A 146 -11.18 -2.78 5.95
CA THR A 146 -9.94 -2.22 5.41
C THR A 146 -9.23 -3.20 4.48
N GLN A 147 -9.12 -4.47 4.89
CA GLN A 147 -8.49 -5.52 4.07
C GLN A 147 -9.17 -5.64 2.70
N SER A 148 -10.51 -5.58 2.65
CA SER A 148 -11.27 -5.69 1.40
C SER A 148 -10.94 -4.57 0.41
N VAL A 149 -10.67 -3.36 0.90
CA VAL A 149 -10.29 -2.20 0.09
C VAL A 149 -8.85 -2.36 -0.38
N TYR A 150 -7.95 -2.83 0.49
CA TYR A 150 -6.54 -3.08 0.18
C TYR A 150 -6.38 -4.11 -0.94
N VAL A 151 -7.06 -5.25 -0.81
CA VAL A 151 -7.07 -6.32 -1.82
C VAL A 151 -7.61 -5.83 -3.16
N GLN A 152 -8.63 -4.96 -3.15
CA GLN A 152 -9.15 -4.40 -4.40
C GLN A 152 -8.19 -3.36 -5.01
N ALA A 153 -7.56 -2.53 -4.17
CA ALA A 153 -6.68 -1.46 -4.60
C ALA A 153 -5.39 -2.00 -5.24
N CYS A 154 -4.82 -3.10 -4.74
CA CYS A 154 -3.55 -3.61 -5.25
C CYS A 154 -3.62 -4.03 -6.73
N VAL A 155 -4.74 -4.62 -7.17
CA VAL A 155 -4.93 -4.97 -8.60
C VAL A 155 -5.17 -3.74 -9.46
N LYS A 156 -5.80 -2.69 -8.93
CA LYS A 156 -5.92 -1.40 -9.66
C LYS A 156 -4.55 -0.72 -9.84
N VAL A 157 -3.68 -0.84 -8.84
CA VAL A 157 -2.29 -0.34 -8.90
C VAL A 157 -1.49 -1.16 -9.92
N LEU A 158 -1.60 -2.48 -9.91
CA LEU A 158 -0.98 -3.35 -10.93
C LEU A 158 -1.45 -2.97 -12.34
N ALA A 159 -2.76 -2.82 -12.55
CA ALA A 159 -3.31 -2.47 -13.86
C ALA A 159 -2.78 -1.12 -14.35
N ALA A 160 -2.64 -0.12 -13.46
CA ALA A 160 -2.02 1.16 -13.81
C ALA A 160 -0.53 1.02 -14.13
N ALA A 161 0.20 0.19 -13.39
CA ALA A 161 1.60 -0.12 -13.68
C ALA A 161 1.76 -0.74 -15.08
N SER A 162 0.91 -1.71 -15.43
CA SER A 162 0.98 -2.43 -16.73
C SER A 162 0.70 -1.55 -17.95
N ILE A 163 -0.02 -0.43 -17.78
CA ILE A 163 -0.31 0.52 -18.88
C ILE A 163 0.79 1.59 -18.99
N ASN A 164 1.58 1.76 -17.94
CA ASN A 164 2.58 2.81 -17.85
C ASN A 164 3.90 2.38 -18.49
N THR A 165 4.26 3.04 -19.60
CA THR A 165 5.48 2.72 -20.36
C THR A 165 6.79 3.07 -19.64
N ASN A 166 6.72 3.81 -18.54
CA ASN A 166 7.89 4.20 -17.75
C ASN A 166 8.21 3.19 -16.63
N VAL A 167 7.31 2.25 -16.37
CA VAL A 167 7.52 1.19 -15.37
C VAL A 167 8.42 0.11 -15.97
N SER A 168 9.44 -0.32 -15.23
CA SER A 168 10.38 -1.34 -15.69
C SER A 168 9.75 -2.75 -15.66
N ASN A 169 10.27 -3.66 -16.49
CA ASN A 169 9.82 -5.05 -16.45
C ASN A 169 10.13 -5.68 -15.08
N GLU A 170 11.28 -5.34 -14.49
CA GLU A 170 11.68 -5.82 -13.16
C GLU A 170 10.69 -5.38 -12.07
N GLU A 171 10.12 -4.16 -12.17
CA GLU A 171 9.09 -3.70 -11.24
C GLU A 171 7.77 -4.44 -11.45
N LEU A 172 7.35 -4.67 -12.70
CA LEU A 172 6.13 -5.42 -13.03
C LEU A 172 6.21 -6.87 -12.56
N GLU A 173 7.34 -7.54 -12.80
CA GLU A 173 7.59 -8.90 -12.32
C GLU A 173 7.50 -8.96 -10.79
N ALA A 174 8.15 -8.03 -10.09
CA ALA A 174 8.10 -7.98 -8.63
C ALA A 174 6.68 -7.70 -8.07
N CYS A 175 5.87 -6.89 -8.78
CA CYS A 175 4.46 -6.70 -8.44
C CYS A 175 3.67 -8.01 -8.53
N LEU A 176 3.86 -8.77 -9.61
CA LEU A 176 3.18 -10.04 -9.82
C LEU A 176 3.62 -11.10 -8.80
N GLU A 177 4.92 -11.23 -8.54
CA GLU A 177 5.46 -12.14 -7.52
C GLU A 177 4.89 -11.82 -6.13
N THR A 178 4.82 -10.53 -5.76
CA THR A 178 4.24 -10.11 -4.49
C THR A 178 2.76 -10.47 -4.38
N LEU A 179 1.99 -10.29 -5.46
CA LEU A 179 0.57 -10.66 -5.48
C LEU A 179 0.37 -12.18 -5.44
N GLU A 180 1.18 -12.96 -6.17
CA GLU A 180 1.15 -14.42 -6.14
C GLU A 180 1.42 -14.96 -4.74
N MET A 181 2.39 -14.36 -4.04
CA MET A 181 2.77 -14.75 -2.68
C MET A 181 1.74 -14.32 -1.63
N ASN A 182 1.18 -13.10 -1.74
CA ASN A 182 0.41 -12.50 -0.65
C ASN A 182 -1.11 -12.72 -0.74
N LEU A 183 -1.70 -12.75 -1.95
CA LEU A 183 -3.15 -12.93 -2.09
C LEU A 183 -3.69 -14.23 -1.46
N PRO A 184 -2.97 -15.38 -1.48
CA PRO A 184 -3.42 -16.60 -0.81
C PRO A 184 -3.73 -16.42 0.68
N PHE A 185 -3.00 -15.57 1.41
CA PHE A 185 -3.30 -15.30 2.82
C PHE A 185 -4.68 -14.66 3.03
N TYR A 186 -5.14 -13.85 2.07
CA TYR A 186 -6.47 -13.21 2.12
C TYR A 186 -7.58 -14.15 1.64
N MET A 187 -7.26 -15.12 0.79
CA MET A 187 -8.21 -16.19 0.38
C MET A 187 -8.61 -17.09 1.57
N GLU A 188 -7.79 -17.15 2.60
CA GLU A 188 -8.07 -17.88 3.85
C GLU A 188 -8.84 -17.05 4.89
N SER A 189 -9.22 -15.80 4.57
CA SER A 189 -9.95 -14.93 5.48
C SER A 189 -11.30 -15.53 5.89
N MET A 190 -11.70 -15.31 7.15
CA MET A 190 -13.04 -15.63 7.64
C MET A 190 -14.11 -14.64 7.16
N ASP A 191 -13.70 -13.47 6.68
CA ASP A 191 -14.60 -12.50 6.07
C ASP A 191 -14.80 -12.82 4.59
N VAL A 192 -16.06 -13.05 4.22
CA VAL A 192 -16.44 -13.49 2.87
C VAL A 192 -16.07 -12.45 1.82
N GLU A 193 -16.21 -11.16 2.10
CA GLU A 193 -15.89 -10.10 1.14
C GLU A 193 -14.38 -10.06 0.85
N VAL A 194 -13.54 -10.16 1.89
CA VAL A 194 -12.09 -10.24 1.75
C VAL A 194 -11.68 -11.49 0.96
N GLN A 195 -12.22 -12.65 1.36
CA GLN A 195 -11.95 -13.93 0.72
C GLN A 195 -12.33 -13.94 -0.76
N GLU A 196 -13.55 -13.53 -1.10
CA GLU A 196 -14.05 -13.55 -2.48
C GLU A 196 -13.29 -12.58 -3.38
N ARG A 197 -12.92 -11.39 -2.87
CA ARG A 197 -12.08 -10.44 -3.62
C ARG A 197 -10.69 -10.98 -3.87
N ALA A 198 -10.05 -11.56 -2.84
CA ALA A 198 -8.71 -12.12 -2.97
C ALA A 198 -8.70 -13.29 -3.96
N PHE A 199 -9.68 -14.18 -3.84
CA PHE A 199 -9.86 -15.31 -4.75
C PHE A 199 -10.11 -14.83 -6.18
N THR A 200 -11.03 -13.88 -6.38
CA THR A 200 -11.34 -13.34 -7.70
C THR A 200 -10.12 -12.69 -8.35
N ASN A 201 -9.37 -11.90 -7.59
CA ASN A 201 -8.16 -11.25 -8.06
C ASN A 201 -7.07 -12.26 -8.43
N TYR A 202 -6.83 -13.26 -7.59
CA TYR A 202 -5.86 -14.32 -7.88
C TYR A 202 -6.24 -15.11 -9.14
N MET A 203 -7.50 -15.55 -9.24
CA MET A 203 -7.99 -16.31 -10.39
C MET A 203 -7.99 -15.47 -11.67
N LEU A 204 -8.27 -14.17 -11.59
CA LEU A 204 -8.17 -13.25 -12.73
C LEU A 204 -6.74 -13.21 -13.26
N LEU A 205 -5.76 -12.95 -12.39
CA LEU A 205 -4.35 -12.87 -12.79
C LEU A 205 -3.83 -14.22 -13.33
N GLN A 206 -4.25 -15.34 -12.71
CA GLN A 206 -3.94 -16.67 -13.23
C GLN A 206 -4.57 -16.93 -14.60
N SER A 207 -5.82 -16.49 -14.83
CA SER A 207 -6.50 -16.66 -16.13
C SER A 207 -5.87 -15.84 -17.25
N LEU A 208 -5.14 -14.79 -16.90
CA LEU A 208 -4.35 -13.97 -17.81
C LEU A 208 -2.92 -14.53 -18.00
N GLU A 209 -2.62 -15.70 -17.44
CA GLU A 209 -1.30 -16.34 -17.46
C GLU A 209 -0.20 -15.47 -16.83
N LEU A 210 -0.57 -14.55 -15.93
CA LEU A 210 0.36 -13.69 -15.22
C LEU A 210 0.90 -14.32 -13.92
N LEU A 211 0.15 -15.28 -13.36
CA LEU A 211 0.59 -16.07 -12.21
C LEU A 211 0.88 -17.49 -12.65
N THR A 212 1.95 -18.08 -12.12
CA THR A 212 2.33 -19.45 -12.46
C THR A 212 1.35 -20.46 -11.90
N GLY A 213 0.67 -20.10 -10.80
CA GLY A 213 -0.18 -21.01 -10.04
C GLY A 213 0.70 -22.06 -9.37
N GLY A 214 0.38 -22.45 -8.14
CA GLY A 214 1.11 -23.48 -7.39
C GLY A 214 1.07 -24.90 -8.00
N ASN A 215 1.20 -25.09 -9.32
CA ASN A 215 1.41 -26.36 -9.99
C ASN A 215 2.87 -26.84 -9.81
N GLN A 216 3.27 -27.04 -8.56
CA GLN A 216 4.27 -28.05 -8.21
C GLN A 216 3.55 -29.23 -7.54
N GLN A 217 2.85 -30.05 -8.34
CA GLN A 217 2.65 -31.49 -8.14
C GLN A 217 1.77 -32.08 -9.25
N THR A 218 2.23 -32.05 -10.50
CA THR A 218 1.87 -33.14 -11.42
C THR A 218 2.76 -34.31 -11.05
N ASN A 219 2.31 -35.11 -10.08
CA ASN A 219 2.85 -36.43 -9.86
C ASN A 219 2.72 -37.20 -11.17
N SER A 220 3.86 -37.38 -11.84
CA SER A 220 4.10 -38.41 -12.83
C SER A 220 3.67 -39.75 -12.25
N VAL A 221 2.55 -40.28 -12.75
CA VAL A 221 2.22 -41.69 -12.59
C VAL A 221 2.83 -42.43 -13.78
N PRO A 222 3.56 -43.55 -13.55
CA PRO A 222 4.21 -44.33 -14.60
C PRO A 222 3.23 -44.98 -15.59
#